data_AF-A0A8C4SAG7-F1
#
_entry.id   AF-A0A8C4SAG7-F1
#
_cell.length_a   1.000
_cell.length_b   1.000
_cell.length_c   1.000
_cell.angle_alpha   90.00
_cell.angle_beta   90.00
_cell.angle_gamma   90.00
#
_symmetry.space_group_name_H-M   'P 1'
#
loop_
_entity.id
_entity.type
_entity.pdbx_description
1 polymer ?
#
loop_
_entity_poly.entity_id
_entity_poly.type
_entity_poly.pdbx_seq_one_letter_code
_entity_poly.pdbx_strand_id
1 'polypeptide(L)'
;MGRRSTSSTKSGKFMNPTDQARKEARKRELKKNKKQRMMVRAAVLKMKDPKQIIRDMEKLDEMEFNPVQQPQLNEKVLKDKRKKLRETFERILRLYEKENPDMYKELRRLELEYESKRSQLSQYFDSVKVRVFLLNIIFYDVIIVPIMIINFLYIVHFHWVRSLHIWHQDSHLMKINNI
;
A
#
# COMPACT_ATOMS: atom_id res chain seq x y z
N MET A 1 -29.85 13.86 16.24
CA MET A 1 -30.06 13.07 17.48
C MET A 1 -30.50 14.00 18.61
N GLY A 2 -31.71 13.80 19.15
CA GLY A 2 -32.33 14.70 20.13
C GLY A 2 -31.61 14.73 21.49
N ARG A 3 -31.45 15.93 22.05
CA ARG A 3 -30.82 16.19 23.34
C ARG A 3 -31.85 15.89 24.45
N ARG A 4 -31.84 14.69 25.02
CA ARG A 4 -32.74 14.33 26.15
C ARG A 4 -32.48 15.23 27.37
N SER A 5 -33.55 15.64 28.05
CA SER A 5 -33.47 16.42 29.29
C SER A 5 -32.75 15.63 30.38
N THR A 6 -31.99 16.33 31.24
CA THR A 6 -31.14 15.67 32.25
C THR A 6 -31.91 15.18 33.47
N SER A 7 -33.14 15.67 33.66
CA SER A 7 -34.00 15.45 34.83
C SER A 7 -34.94 14.25 34.75
N SER A 8 -35.15 13.66 33.56
CA SER A 8 -36.04 12.51 33.37
C SER A 8 -35.28 11.22 33.04
N THR A 9 -35.90 10.10 33.40
CA THR A 9 -35.42 8.74 33.10
C THR A 9 -35.66 8.39 31.62
N LYS A 10 -35.13 7.24 31.17
CA LYS A 10 -35.33 6.74 29.79
C LYS A 10 -36.82 6.56 29.43
N SER A 11 -37.68 6.36 30.44
CA SER A 11 -39.15 6.24 30.31
C SER A 11 -39.91 7.57 30.52
N GLY A 12 -39.23 8.70 30.71
CA GLY A 12 -39.87 10.00 30.95
C GLY A 12 -40.26 10.27 32.41
N LYS A 13 -40.14 9.28 33.32
CA LYS A 13 -40.42 9.46 34.76
C LYS A 13 -39.38 10.38 35.41
N PHE A 14 -39.80 11.17 36.41
CA PHE A 14 -38.90 12.00 37.22
C PHE A 14 -37.81 11.14 37.86
N MET A 15 -36.57 11.61 37.78
CA MET A 15 -35.41 10.89 38.28
C MET A 15 -35.19 11.22 39.76
N ASN A 16 -34.71 10.25 40.56
CA ASN A 16 -34.43 10.46 41.97
C ASN A 16 -33.42 11.62 42.16
N PRO A 17 -33.68 12.60 43.05
CA PRO A 17 -32.75 13.70 43.35
C PRO A 17 -31.30 13.26 43.62
N THR A 18 -31.10 12.12 44.28
CA THR A 18 -29.76 11.56 44.56
C THR A 18 -29.06 11.09 43.28
N ASP A 19 -29.79 10.43 42.38
CA ASP A 19 -29.25 9.97 41.11
C ASP A 19 -29.00 11.13 40.15
N GLN A 20 -29.78 12.21 40.26
CA GLN A 20 -29.52 13.46 39.55
C GLN A 20 -28.21 14.11 40.00
N ALA A 21 -27.96 14.20 41.31
CA ALA A 21 -26.70 14.70 41.85
C ALA A 21 -25.50 13.86 41.38
N ARG A 22 -25.60 12.52 41.39
CA ARG A 22 -24.56 11.61 40.87
C ARG A 22 -24.31 11.81 39.38
N LYS A 23 -25.37 11.92 38.57
CA LYS A 23 -25.28 12.12 37.12
C LYS A 23 -24.65 13.47 36.77
N GLU A 24 -24.96 14.51 37.54
CA GLU A 24 -24.33 15.82 37.39
C GLU A 24 -22.85 15.81 37.79
N ALA A 25 -22.49 15.16 38.89
CA ALA A 25 -21.10 14.95 39.30
C ALA A 25 -20.30 14.22 38.21
N ARG A 26 -20.81 13.08 37.71
CA ARG A 26 -20.20 12.33 36.59
C ARG A 26 -20.06 13.17 35.32
N LYS A 27 -21.04 14.03 35.00
CA LYS A 27 -20.96 14.93 33.84
C LYS A 27 -19.86 15.97 34.02
N ARG A 28 -19.67 16.52 35.22
CA ARG A 28 -18.58 17.46 35.54
C ARG A 28 -17.23 16.76 35.44
N GLU A 29 -17.11 15.55 35.96
CA GLU A 29 -15.91 14.71 35.85
C GLU A 29 -15.56 14.37 34.40
N LEU A 30 -16.53 13.89 33.61
CA LEU A 30 -16.33 13.61 32.18
C LEU A 30 -15.88 14.84 31.40
N LYS A 31 -16.36 16.04 31.75
CA LYS A 31 -15.88 17.30 31.16
C LYS A 31 -14.42 17.57 31.52
N LYS A 32 -14.02 17.36 32.78
CA LYS A 32 -12.61 17.49 33.22
C LYS A 32 -11.72 16.49 32.46
N ASN A 33 -12.13 15.22 32.41
CA ASN A 33 -11.40 14.16 31.69
C ASN A 33 -11.28 14.46 30.19
N LYS A 34 -12.33 15.01 29.56
CA LYS A 34 -12.26 15.44 28.15
C LYS A 34 -11.25 16.58 27.96
N LYS A 35 -11.23 17.58 28.84
CA LYS A 35 -10.25 18.68 28.78
C LYS A 35 -8.83 18.15 28.96
N GLN A 36 -8.60 17.29 29.94
CA GLN A 36 -7.30 16.66 30.18
C GLN A 36 -6.84 15.86 28.96
N ARG A 37 -7.70 15.04 28.36
CA ARG A 37 -7.38 14.31 27.12
C ARG A 37 -6.99 15.25 25.98
N MET A 38 -7.66 16.40 25.84
CA MET A 38 -7.30 17.38 24.81
C MET A 38 -5.93 18.04 25.08
N MET A 39 -5.64 18.39 26.34
CA MET A 39 -4.34 18.94 26.74
C MET A 39 -3.22 17.93 26.52
N VAL A 40 -3.41 16.68 26.96
CA VAL A 40 -2.45 15.59 26.74
C VAL A 40 -2.22 15.36 25.24
N ARG A 41 -3.28 15.35 24.42
CA ARG A 41 -3.16 15.22 22.96
C ARG A 41 -2.37 16.36 22.31
N ALA A 42 -2.53 17.59 22.79
CA ALA A 42 -1.78 18.74 22.30
C ALA A 42 -0.31 18.65 22.72
N ALA A 43 -0.02 18.30 23.99
CA ALA A 43 1.34 18.15 24.49
C ALA A 43 2.11 17.04 23.75
N VAL A 44 1.49 15.86 23.58
CA VAL A 44 2.08 14.74 22.82
C VAL A 44 2.39 15.15 21.37
N LEU A 45 1.55 15.99 20.77
CA LEU A 45 1.78 16.47 19.40
C LEU A 45 2.96 17.44 19.32
N LYS A 46 3.14 18.31 20.31
CA LYS A 46 4.29 19.24 20.41
C LYS A 46 5.62 18.53 20.63
N MET A 47 5.61 17.38 21.30
CA MET A 47 6.81 16.58 21.54
C MET A 47 7.31 15.81 20.31
N LYS A 48 6.52 15.71 19.24
CA LYS A 48 6.92 15.01 18.02
C LYS A 48 7.86 15.88 17.19
N ASP A 49 8.95 15.29 16.71
CA ASP A 49 9.81 15.93 15.70
C ASP A 49 9.13 15.85 14.32
N PRO A 50 8.75 16.98 13.70
CA PRO A 50 8.17 16.98 12.37
C PRO A 50 9.13 16.46 11.29
N LYS A 51 10.45 16.64 11.46
CA LYS A 51 11.44 16.11 10.51
C LYS A 51 11.50 14.59 10.54
N GLN A 52 11.33 13.98 11.71
CA GLN A 52 11.22 12.52 11.84
C GLN A 52 9.99 11.97 11.09
N ILE A 53 8.87 12.68 11.11
CA ILE A 53 7.66 12.26 10.38
C ILE A 53 7.91 12.24 8.87
N ILE A 54 8.62 13.23 8.33
CA ILE A 54 9.03 13.23 6.92
C ILE A 54 9.91 12.01 6.62
N ARG A 55 10.96 11.77 7.44
CA ARG A 55 11.85 10.60 7.27
C ARG A 55 11.09 9.27 7.31
N ASP A 56 10.12 9.13 8.21
CA ASP A 56 9.29 7.93 8.31
C ASP A 56 8.40 7.75 7.06
N MET A 57 7.94 8.84 6.44
CA MET A 57 7.21 8.79 5.17
C MET A 57 8.14 8.42 4.00
N GLU A 58 9.33 9.02 3.92
CA GLU A 58 10.35 8.69 2.90
C GLU A 58 10.70 7.20 2.96
N LYS A 59 10.89 6.64 4.16
CA LYS A 59 11.15 5.20 4.34
C LYS A 59 10.01 4.32 3.83
N LEU A 60 8.75 4.75 3.96
CA LEU A 60 7.61 4.02 3.38
C LEU A 60 7.61 4.10 1.84
N ASP A 61 8.00 5.24 1.28
CA ASP A 61 8.13 5.41 -0.17
C ASP A 61 9.28 4.56 -0.74
N GLU A 62 10.44 4.53 -0.08
CA GLU A 62 11.56 3.64 -0.45
C GLU A 62 11.16 2.17 -0.45
N MET A 63 10.30 1.75 0.49
CA MET A 63 9.76 0.39 0.53
C MET A 63 8.73 0.13 -0.58
N GLU A 64 7.89 1.12 -0.94
CA GLU A 64 6.88 0.98 -2.00
C GLU A 64 7.51 0.98 -3.40
N PHE A 65 8.48 1.85 -3.62
CA PHE A 65 9.11 2.10 -4.92
C PHE A 65 10.44 1.37 -5.10
N ASN A 66 10.67 0.26 -4.38
CA ASN A 66 11.86 -0.56 -4.56
C ASN A 66 11.75 -1.40 -5.85
N PRO A 67 12.59 -1.17 -6.88
CA PRO A 67 12.50 -1.91 -8.14
C PRO A 67 13.10 -3.33 -8.06
N VAL A 68 13.89 -3.62 -7.02
CA VAL A 68 14.63 -4.89 -6.86
C VAL A 68 13.83 -5.88 -6.02
N GLN A 69 13.21 -5.39 -4.95
CA GLN A 69 12.49 -6.23 -4.00
C GLN A 69 11.02 -5.86 -3.96
N GLN A 70 10.15 -6.87 -4.08
CA GLN A 70 8.73 -6.67 -3.87
C GLN A 70 8.47 -6.17 -2.44
N PRO A 71 7.56 -5.19 -2.24
CA PRO A 71 7.23 -4.69 -0.92
C PRO A 71 6.76 -5.82 -0.01
N GLN A 72 7.34 -5.94 1.19
CA GLN A 72 6.92 -6.95 2.18
C GLN A 72 5.52 -6.68 2.74
N LEU A 73 5.01 -5.46 2.59
CA LEU A 73 3.71 -5.04 3.09
C LEU A 73 2.74 -4.80 1.92
N ASN A 74 1.47 -5.15 2.14
CA ASN A 74 0.39 -4.85 1.20
C ASN A 74 0.31 -3.33 0.93
N GLU A 75 0.15 -2.95 -0.34
CA GLU A 75 -0.02 -1.58 -0.83
C GLU A 75 -1.04 -0.77 -0.01
N LYS A 76 -2.18 -1.39 0.36
CA LYS A 76 -3.19 -0.74 1.20
C LYS A 76 -2.64 -0.32 2.56
N VAL A 77 -1.81 -1.17 3.18
CA VAL A 77 -1.23 -0.90 4.50
C VAL A 77 -0.20 0.23 4.42
N LEU A 78 0.60 0.27 3.36
CA LEU A 78 1.57 1.36 3.12
C LEU A 78 0.85 2.71 2.95
N LYS A 79 -0.20 2.74 2.11
CA LYS A 79 -1.06 3.92 1.91
C LYS A 79 -1.71 4.39 3.21
N ASP A 80 -2.27 3.46 4.00
CA ASP A 80 -2.90 3.79 5.29
C ASP A 80 -1.89 4.33 6.32
N LYS A 81 -0.66 3.78 6.37
CA LYS A 81 0.42 4.27 7.24
C LYS A 81 0.89 5.67 6.83
N ARG A 82 1.14 5.89 5.53
CA ARG A 82 1.51 7.21 4.98
C ARG A 82 0.44 8.25 5.28
N LYS A 83 -0.83 7.92 5.06
CA LYS A 83 -1.96 8.81 5.35
C LYS A 83 -1.97 9.27 6.82
N LYS A 84 -1.76 8.35 7.77
CA LYS A 84 -1.69 8.68 9.20
C LYS A 84 -0.51 9.59 9.56
N LEU A 85 0.65 9.37 8.93
CA LEU A 85 1.82 10.23 9.11
C LEU A 85 1.55 11.64 8.57
N ARG A 86 0.95 11.74 7.38
CA ARG A 86 0.55 13.02 6.77
C ARG A 86 -0.46 13.78 7.62
N GLU A 87 -1.51 13.11 8.11
CA GLU A 87 -2.49 13.72 9.02
C GLU A 87 -1.83 14.22 10.31
N THR A 88 -0.81 13.51 10.81
CA THR A 88 -0.04 13.95 11.99
C THR A 88 0.79 15.20 11.67
N PHE A 89 1.45 15.22 10.52
CA PHE A 89 2.26 16.35 10.03
C PHE A 89 1.39 17.61 9.82
N GLU A 90 0.23 17.48 9.16
CA GLU A 90 -0.72 18.59 8.97
C GLU A 90 -1.19 19.21 10.30
N ARG A 91 -1.42 18.37 11.32
CA ARG A 91 -1.79 18.85 12.65
C ARG A 91 -0.65 19.62 13.32
N ILE A 92 0.60 19.25 13.05
CA ILE A 92 1.79 19.99 13.53
C ILE A 92 1.95 21.30 12.75
N LEU A 93 1.74 21.31 11.44
CA LEU A 93 1.74 22.53 10.63
C LEU A 93 0.75 23.58 11.18
N ARG A 94 -0.48 23.19 11.48
CA ARG A 94 -1.50 24.09 12.06
C ARG A 94 -1.14 24.60 13.46
N LEU A 95 -0.30 23.89 14.21
CA LEU A 95 0.23 24.38 15.48
C LEU A 95 1.27 25.48 15.25
N TYR A 96 2.24 25.22 14.36
CA TYR A 96 3.30 26.19 14.07
C TYR A 96 2.83 27.40 13.28
N GLU A 97 1.77 27.28 12.47
CA GLU A 97 1.12 28.42 11.82
C GLU A 97 0.75 29.53 12.81
N LYS A 98 0.36 29.14 14.03
CA LYS A 98 -0.01 30.07 15.11
C LYS A 98 1.14 30.42 16.05
N GLU A 99 2.00 29.45 16.38
CA GLU A 99 3.04 29.61 17.40
C GLU A 99 4.36 30.16 16.84
N ASN A 100 4.73 29.81 15.61
CA ASN A 100 5.98 30.23 14.99
C ASN A 100 5.90 30.20 13.43
N PRO A 101 5.62 31.33 12.78
CA PRO A 101 5.47 31.43 11.33
C PRO A 101 6.72 31.03 10.54
N ASP A 102 7.92 31.22 11.08
CA ASP A 102 9.16 30.88 10.38
C ASP A 102 9.39 29.37 10.36
N MET A 103 9.12 28.70 11.49
CA MET A 103 9.09 27.23 11.53
C MET A 103 8.02 26.66 10.59
N TYR A 104 6.86 27.30 10.50
CA TYR A 104 5.83 26.88 9.55
C TYR A 104 6.34 26.94 8.10
N LYS A 105 7.01 28.02 7.68
CA LYS A 105 7.60 28.15 6.34
C LYS A 105 8.61 27.04 6.06
N GLU A 106 9.48 26.75 7.01
CA GLU A 106 10.47 25.67 6.87
C GLU A 106 9.81 24.30 6.72
N LEU A 107 8.80 24.00 7.54
CA LEU A 107 8.05 22.75 7.43
C LEU A 107 7.29 22.62 6.11
N ARG A 108 6.74 23.73 5.59
CA ARG A 108 6.13 23.76 4.25
C ARG A 108 7.17 23.51 3.15
N ARG A 109 8.38 24.04 3.29
CA ARG A 109 9.48 23.77 2.35
C ARG A 109 9.83 22.28 2.34
N LEU A 110 9.97 21.67 3.52
CA LEU A 110 10.26 20.24 3.66
C LEU A 110 9.15 19.36 3.08
N GLU A 111 7.88 19.75 3.24
CA GLU A 111 6.76 19.05 2.62
C GLU A 111 6.83 19.07 1.09
N LEU A 112 7.15 20.23 0.50
CA LEU A 112 7.30 20.36 -0.95
C LEU A 112 8.49 19.55 -1.49
N GLU A 113 9.61 19.56 -0.77
CA GLU A 113 10.79 18.76 -1.11
C GLU A 113 10.47 17.26 -1.08
N TYR A 114 9.76 16.81 -0.04
CA TYR A 114 9.29 15.43 0.08
C TYR A 114 8.36 15.03 -1.08
N GLU A 115 7.35 15.84 -1.41
CA GLU A 115 6.43 15.55 -2.53
C GLU A 115 7.17 15.51 -3.87
N SER A 116 8.17 16.37 -4.07
CA SER A 116 9.03 16.36 -5.26
C SER A 116 9.85 15.07 -5.35
N LYS A 117 10.54 14.68 -4.27
CA LYS A 117 11.31 13.42 -4.20
C LYS A 117 10.42 12.21 -4.46
N ARG A 118 9.24 12.16 -3.84
CA ARG A 118 8.28 11.07 -4.02
C ARG A 118 7.78 10.99 -5.46
N SER A 119 7.52 12.12 -6.11
CA SER A 119 7.15 12.15 -7.53
C SER A 119 8.26 11.58 -8.41
N GLN A 120 9.51 11.96 -8.18
CA GLN A 120 10.67 11.44 -8.90
C GLN A 120 10.83 9.92 -8.69
N LEU A 121 10.69 9.44 -7.46
CA LEU A 121 10.76 8.01 -7.13
C LEU A 121 9.67 7.22 -7.85
N SER A 122 8.42 7.71 -7.83
CA SER A 122 7.30 7.08 -8.52
C SER A 122 7.55 6.99 -10.03
N GLN A 123 7.97 8.10 -10.66
CA GLN A 123 8.26 8.12 -12.09
C GLN A 123 9.40 7.16 -12.47
N TYR A 124 10.46 7.12 -11.66
CA TYR A 124 11.56 6.19 -11.86
C TYR A 124 11.08 4.73 -11.74
N PHE A 125 10.35 4.40 -10.68
CA PHE A 125 9.82 3.06 -10.46
C PHE A 125 8.91 2.61 -11.61
N ASP A 126 7.99 3.46 -12.05
CA ASP A 126 7.11 3.17 -13.18
C ASP A 126 7.92 2.94 -14.46
N SER A 127 8.95 3.75 -14.72
CA SER A 127 9.82 3.59 -15.90
C SER A 127 10.59 2.25 -15.90
N VAL A 128 11.09 1.83 -14.74
CA VAL A 128 11.81 0.56 -14.58
C VAL A 128 10.84 -0.60 -14.74
N LYS A 129 9.66 -0.53 -14.13
CA LYS A 129 8.62 -1.55 -14.22
C LYS A 129 8.17 -1.75 -15.67
N VAL A 130 7.93 -0.67 -16.41
CA VAL A 130 7.58 -0.72 -17.84
C VAL A 130 8.72 -1.36 -18.63
N ARG A 131 9.97 -0.97 -18.40
CA ARG A 131 11.13 -1.55 -19.09
C ARG A 131 11.27 -3.04 -18.84
N VAL A 132 11.18 -3.48 -17.57
CA VAL A 132 11.26 -4.90 -17.20
C VAL A 132 10.10 -5.68 -17.81
N PHE A 133 8.89 -5.12 -17.81
CA PHE A 133 7.73 -5.75 -18.44
C PHE A 133 7.93 -5.94 -19.95
N LEU A 134 8.40 -4.90 -20.65
CA LEU A 134 8.70 -4.98 -22.09
C LEU A 134 9.83 -5.97 -22.40
N LEU A 135 10.90 -5.97 -21.61
CA LEU A 135 12.00 -6.93 -21.77
C LEU A 135 11.52 -8.37 -21.57
N ASN A 136 10.66 -8.62 -20.59
CA ASN A 136 10.06 -9.94 -20.40
C ASN A 136 9.23 -10.34 -21.63
N ILE A 137 8.35 -9.46 -22.12
CA ILE A 137 7.55 -9.73 -23.34
C ILE A 137 8.46 -10.09 -24.51
N ILE A 138 9.48 -9.27 -24.79
CA ILE A 138 10.43 -9.51 -25.89
C ILE A 138 11.16 -10.83 -25.68
N PHE A 139 11.62 -11.12 -24.46
CA PHE A 139 12.32 -12.37 -24.16
C PHE A 139 11.43 -13.60 -24.39
N TYR A 140 10.17 -13.54 -23.93
CA TYR A 140 9.22 -14.63 -24.14
C TYR A 140 8.88 -14.80 -25.63
N ASP A 141 8.52 -13.73 -26.32
CA ASP A 141 8.01 -13.79 -27.70
C ASP A 141 9.12 -14.05 -28.74
N VAL A 142 10.33 -13.53 -28.52
CA VAL A 142 11.44 -13.61 -29.49
C VAL A 142 12.36 -14.79 -29.23
N ILE A 143 12.49 -15.24 -27.97
CA ILE A 143 13.43 -16.31 -27.61
C ILE A 143 12.70 -17.58 -27.20
N ILE A 144 11.85 -17.51 -26.17
CA ILE A 144 11.22 -18.72 -25.60
C ILE A 144 10.23 -19.37 -26.57
N VAL A 145 9.30 -18.59 -27.14
CA VAL A 145 8.27 -19.11 -28.05
C VAL A 145 8.88 -19.75 -29.31
N PRO A 146 9.86 -19.12 -30.01
CA PRO A 146 10.48 -19.75 -31.17
C PRO A 146 11.25 -21.03 -30.84
N ILE A 147 11.97 -21.07 -29.71
CA ILE A 147 12.65 -22.29 -29.25
C ILE A 147 11.64 -23.41 -28.99
N MET A 148 10.51 -23.11 -28.35
CA MET A 148 9.44 -24.10 -28.13
C MET A 148 8.86 -24.61 -29.45
N ILE A 149 8.64 -23.74 -30.43
CA ILE A 149 8.15 -24.13 -31.77
C ILE A 149 9.16 -25.02 -32.50
N ILE A 150 10.44 -24.65 -32.50
CA ILE A 150 11.50 -25.45 -33.16
C ILE A 150 11.60 -26.84 -32.52
N ASN A 151 11.60 -26.92 -31.18
CA ASN A 151 11.64 -28.20 -30.47
C ASN A 151 10.40 -29.06 -30.79
N PHE A 152 9.21 -28.45 -30.86
CA PHE A 152 7.99 -29.15 -31.25
C PHE A 152 8.07 -29.71 -32.67
N LEU A 153 8.49 -28.90 -33.63
CA LEU A 153 8.66 -29.32 -35.03
C LEU A 153 9.71 -30.43 -35.15
N TYR A 154 10.81 -30.36 -34.39
CA TYR A 154 11.84 -31.40 -34.38
C TYR A 154 11.30 -32.74 -33.87
N ILE A 155 10.52 -32.74 -32.79
CA ILE A 155 9.88 -33.95 -32.24
C ILE A 155 8.91 -34.56 -33.27
N VAL A 156 8.08 -33.73 -33.91
CA VAL A 156 7.12 -34.17 -34.93
C VAL A 156 7.86 -34.76 -36.14
N HIS A 157 8.91 -34.08 -36.63
CA HIS A 157 9.72 -34.57 -37.74
C HIS A 157 10.41 -35.89 -37.42
N PHE A 158 11.01 -36.02 -36.23
CA PHE A 158 11.65 -37.27 -35.79
C PHE A 158 10.65 -38.44 -35.74
N HIS A 159 9.46 -38.22 -35.19
CA HIS A 159 8.40 -39.23 -35.18
C HIS A 159 7.95 -39.61 -36.59
N TRP A 160 7.79 -38.62 -37.48
CA TRP A 160 7.40 -38.87 -38.86
C TRP A 160 8.45 -39.68 -39.63
N VAL A 161 9.73 -39.31 -39.54
CA VAL A 161 10.85 -40.06 -40.15
C VAL A 161 10.92 -41.48 -39.61
N ARG A 162 10.76 -41.66 -38.29
CA ARG A 162 10.74 -42.99 -37.68
C ARG A 162 9.58 -43.84 -38.19
N SER A 163 8.38 -43.28 -38.28
CA SER A 163 7.21 -43.97 -38.83
C SER A 163 7.41 -44.34 -40.31
N LEU A 164 8.03 -43.46 -41.10
CA LEU A 164 8.34 -43.71 -42.51
C LEU A 164 9.36 -44.84 -42.66
N HIS A 165 10.39 -44.88 -41.80
CA HIS A 165 11.39 -45.93 -41.81
C HIS A 165 10.77 -47.30 -41.47
N ILE A 166 9.93 -47.35 -40.43
CA ILE A 166 9.17 -48.55 -40.06
C ILE A 166 8.31 -49.03 -41.23
N TRP A 167 7.55 -48.13 -41.87
CA TRP A 167 6.71 -48.47 -43.02
C TRP A 167 7.52 -49.02 -44.21
N HIS A 168 8.69 -48.44 -44.49
CA HIS A 168 9.54 -48.93 -45.58
C HIS A 168 10.08 -50.34 -45.28
N GLN A 169 10.46 -50.60 -44.03
CA GLN A 169 10.94 -51.90 -43.59
C GLN A 169 9.83 -52.97 -43.70
N ASP A 170 8.63 -52.64 -43.26
CA ASP A 170 7.46 -53.52 -43.37
C ASP A 170 7.08 -53.78 -44.85
N SER A 171 7.22 -52.77 -45.71
CA SER A 171 6.94 -52.91 -47.16
C SER A 171 7.94 -53.84 -47.88
N HIS A 172 9.21 -53.81 -47.47
CA HIS A 172 10.24 -54.72 -47.99
C HIS A 172 9.99 -56.17 -47.54
N LEU A 173 9.62 -56.37 -46.27
CA LEU A 173 9.24 -57.68 -45.74
C LEU A 173 8.03 -58.26 -46.45
N MET A 174 7.01 -57.44 -46.78
CA MET A 174 5.87 -57.90 -47.57
C MET A 174 6.21 -58.26 -49.02
N LYS A 175 7.18 -57.58 -49.66
CA LYS A 175 7.64 -57.94 -51.02
C LYS A 175 8.46 -59.23 -51.05
N ILE A 176 9.22 -59.52 -49.99
CA ILE A 176 10.01 -60.75 -49.87
C ILE A 176 9.10 -61.97 -49.64
N ASN A 177 7.99 -61.80 -48.92
CA ASN A 177 7.05 -62.88 -48.59
C ASN A 177 5.98 -63.17 -49.67
N ASN A 178 5.98 -62.45 -50.80
CA ASN A 178 5.00 -62.61 -51.90
C ASN A 178 5.62 -63.19 -53.19
N ILE A 179 6.78 -63.86 -53.07
CA ILE A 179 7.40 -64.74 -54.07
C ILE A 179 7.41 -66.14 -53.48
#